data_AF-A0A0D1YBY4-F1
#
_entry.id   AF-A0A0D1YBY4-F1
#
_cell.length_a   1.000
_cell.length_b   1.000
_cell.length_c   1.000
_cell.angle_alpha   90.00
_cell.angle_beta   90.00
_cell.angle_gamma   90.00
#
_symmetry.space_group_name_H-M   'P 1'
#
loop_
_entity.id
_entity.type
_entity.pdbx_description
1 polymer ?
#
loop_
_entity_poly.entity_id
_entity_poly.type
_entity_poly.pdbx_seq_one_letter_code
_entity_poly.pdbx_strand_id
1 'polypeptide(L)'
;MSTLGSATRDQALSAGKAWAGKGSEAILDKATGEMIGYKSKDGMRAFRLQFKPKEGMFRANFQENIMIRTESNYYDYSKTWAPKQIRNVHIDILD
;
A
#
# COMPACT_ATOMS: atom_id res chain seq x y z
N MET A 1 -10.65 -3.58 8.97
CA MET A 1 -9.79 -4.12 7.88
C MET A 1 -9.84 -5.62 7.99
N SER A 2 -9.97 -6.31 6.86
CA SER A 2 -10.14 -7.77 6.84
C SER A 2 -8.82 -8.42 6.44
N THR A 3 -8.39 -9.43 7.20
CA THR A 3 -7.27 -10.31 6.80
C THR A 3 -7.72 -11.15 5.62
N LEU A 4 -6.99 -11.12 4.50
CA LEU A 4 -7.28 -11.94 3.32
C LEU A 4 -6.72 -13.36 3.40
N GLY A 5 -5.71 -13.56 4.24
CA GLY A 5 -5.02 -14.83 4.41
C GLY A 5 -3.64 -14.62 5.04
N SER A 6 -2.77 -15.61 4.87
CA SER A 6 -1.42 -15.61 5.39
C SER A 6 -0.40 -16.06 4.34
N ALA A 7 0.85 -15.61 4.49
CA ALA A 7 1.93 -15.93 3.57
C ALA A 7 3.30 -15.83 4.27
N THR A 8 4.34 -16.32 3.61
CA THR A 8 5.74 -16.00 3.96
C THR A 8 6.09 -14.58 3.54
N ARG A 9 7.13 -13.99 4.15
CA ARG A 9 7.65 -12.67 3.78
C ARG A 9 8.02 -12.59 2.30
N ASP A 10 8.68 -13.61 1.76
CA ASP A 10 9.09 -13.64 0.35
C ASP A 10 7.91 -13.66 -0.62
N GLN A 11 6.87 -14.46 -0.33
CA GLN A 11 5.64 -14.47 -1.10
C GLN A 11 4.94 -13.10 -1.06
N ALA A 12 4.88 -12.48 0.13
CA ALA A 12 4.28 -11.17 0.31
C ALA A 12 5.05 -10.08 -0.46
N LEU A 13 6.39 -10.11 -0.45
CA LEU A 13 7.24 -9.19 -1.21
C LEU A 13 7.04 -9.35 -2.72
N SER A 14 6.99 -10.59 -3.21
CA SER A 14 6.76 -10.90 -4.63
C SER A 14 5.39 -10.39 -5.10
N ALA A 15 4.33 -10.70 -4.35
CA ALA A 15 2.99 -10.19 -4.60
C ALA A 15 2.91 -8.66 -4.48
N GLY A 16 3.60 -8.09 -3.51
CA GLY A 16 3.68 -6.65 -3.27
C GLY A 16 4.31 -5.88 -4.41
N LYS A 17 5.37 -6.43 -5.00
CA LYS A 17 6.01 -5.86 -6.20
C LYS A 17 5.07 -5.92 -7.41
N ALA A 18 4.39 -7.06 -7.61
CA ALA A 18 3.41 -7.21 -8.67
C ALA A 18 2.23 -6.22 -8.51
N TRP A 19 1.76 -6.02 -7.28
CA TRP A 19 0.71 -5.06 -6.94
C TRP A 19 1.09 -3.61 -7.28
N ALA A 20 2.31 -3.19 -6.91
CA ALA A 20 2.83 -1.85 -7.22
C ALA A 20 3.08 -1.63 -8.73
N GLY A 21 3.22 -2.72 -9.50
CA GLY A 21 3.26 -2.70 -10.95
C GLY A 21 4.62 -2.38 -11.56
N LYS A 22 4.67 -2.31 -12.89
CA LYS A 22 5.91 -2.14 -13.65
C LYS A 22 6.60 -0.81 -13.30
N GLY A 23 7.89 -0.90 -12.97
CA GLY A 23 8.70 0.27 -12.63
C GLY A 23 8.36 0.86 -11.25
N SER A 24 7.76 0.07 -10.37
CA SER A 24 7.56 0.40 -8.97
C SER A 24 8.86 0.79 -8.28
N GLU A 25 8.78 1.73 -7.34
CA GLU A 25 9.88 2.16 -6.51
C GLU A 25 9.86 1.43 -5.17
N ALA A 26 11.03 1.09 -4.63
CA ALA A 26 11.15 0.56 -3.28
C ALA A 26 10.78 1.63 -2.25
N ILE A 27 10.13 1.19 -1.18
CA ILE A 27 9.86 2.00 0.02
C ILE A 27 10.86 1.54 1.07
N LEU A 28 11.70 2.46 1.53
CA LEU A 28 12.66 2.20 2.59
C LEU A 28 12.13 2.74 3.92
N ASP A 29 12.37 2.00 4.98
CA ASP A 29 12.21 2.51 6.33
C ASP A 29 13.22 3.64 6.55
N LYS A 30 12.76 4.76 7.12
CA LYS A 30 13.61 5.95 7.27
C LYS A 30 14.64 5.80 8.40
N ALA A 31 14.38 4.94 9.38
CA ALA A 31 15.25 4.76 10.53
C ALA A 31 16.30 3.67 10.26
N THR A 32 15.90 2.55 9.65
CA THR A 32 16.80 1.41 9.42
C THR A 32 17.37 1.34 8.01
N GLY A 33 16.75 2.02 7.03
CA GLY A 33 17.10 1.90 5.61
C GLY A 33 16.63 0.59 4.97
N GLU A 34 15.97 -0.29 5.71
CA GLU A 34 15.47 -1.56 5.21
C GLU A 34 14.33 -1.36 4.21
N MET A 35 14.27 -2.22 3.19
CA MET A 35 13.14 -2.21 2.26
C MET A 35 11.90 -2.79 2.94
N ILE A 36 10.87 -1.97 3.06
CA ILE A 36 9.60 -2.32 3.71
C ILE A 36 8.44 -2.40 2.71
N GLY A 37 8.67 -2.21 1.42
CA GLY A 37 7.64 -2.40 0.40
C GLY A 37 7.91 -1.74 -0.93
N TYR A 38 6.83 -1.54 -1.70
CA TYR A 38 6.86 -0.98 -3.06
C TYR A 38 5.71 0.00 -3.28
N LYS A 39 5.93 1.04 -4.09
CA LYS A 39 4.88 1.96 -4.57
C LYS A 39 4.92 2.07 -6.09
N SER A 40 3.76 2.23 -6.71
CA SER A 40 3.65 2.56 -8.13
C SER A 40 4.22 3.96 -8.41
N LYS A 41 4.63 4.20 -9.67
CA LYS A 41 5.18 5.50 -10.09
C LYS A 41 4.22 6.68 -9.88
N ASP A 42 2.93 6.43 -10.06
CA ASP A 42 1.87 7.42 -9.85
C ASP A 42 1.44 7.54 -8.37
N GLY A 43 2.00 6.73 -7.48
CA GLY A 43 1.63 6.70 -6.05
C GLY A 43 0.23 6.17 -5.75
N MET A 44 -0.50 5.63 -6.74
CA MET A 44 -1.87 5.14 -6.56
C MET A 44 -1.93 3.74 -5.94
N ARG A 45 -0.88 2.93 -6.09
CA ARG A 45 -0.78 1.61 -5.47
C ARG A 45 0.44 1.52 -4.58
N ALA A 46 0.26 0.94 -3.41
CA ALA A 46 1.37 0.68 -2.51
C ALA A 46 1.20 -0.66 -1.80
N PHE A 47 2.33 -1.30 -1.54
CA PHE A 47 2.47 -2.45 -0.68
C PHE A 47 3.46 -2.10 0.43
N ARG A 48 3.16 -2.45 1.70
CA ARG A 48 4.11 -2.32 2.83
C ARG A 48 4.00 -3.46 3.82
N LEU A 49 5.15 -4.00 4.21
CA LEU A 49 5.32 -4.78 5.43
C LEU A 49 5.35 -3.83 6.63
N GLN A 50 4.57 -4.16 7.65
CA GLN A 50 4.53 -3.40 8.89
C GLN A 50 4.40 -4.35 10.08
N PHE A 51 5.29 -4.20 11.06
CA PHE A 51 5.15 -4.89 12.33
C PHE A 51 3.97 -4.31 13.12
N LYS A 52 3.16 -5.17 13.72
CA LYS A 52 2.01 -4.82 14.56
C LYS A 52 2.33 -5.23 16.00
N PRO A 53 2.86 -4.30 16.84
CA PRO A 53 3.38 -4.65 18.17
C PRO A 53 2.35 -5.31 19.10
N LYS A 54 1.09 -4.88 19.01
CA LYS A 54 -0.01 -5.44 19.82
C LYS A 54 -0.35 -6.89 19.46
N GLU A 55 0.00 -7.31 18.25
CA GLU A 55 -0.30 -8.63 17.72
C GLU A 55 0.96 -9.51 17.64
N GLY A 56 2.14 -8.92 17.87
CA GLY A 56 3.42 -9.63 17.82
C GLY A 56 3.80 -10.16 16.43
N MET A 57 3.23 -9.60 15.35
CA MET A 57 3.39 -10.14 14.00
C MET A 57 3.60 -9.07 12.93
N PHE A 58 4.14 -9.48 11.79
CA PHE A 58 4.18 -8.63 10.59
C PHE A 58 2.90 -8.80 9.77
N ARG A 59 2.45 -7.69 9.17
CA ARG A 59 1.38 -7.67 8.17
C ARG A 59 1.85 -7.03 6.88
N ALA A 60 1.51 -7.66 5.77
CA ALA A 60 1.66 -7.10 4.44
C ALA A 60 0.37 -6.37 4.04
N ASN A 61 0.44 -5.05 3.90
CA ASN A 61 -0.69 -4.20 3.57
C ASN A 61 -0.65 -3.83 2.09
N PHE A 62 -1.77 -3.97 1.40
CA PHE A 62 -1.94 -3.63 -0.02
C PHE A 62 -2.99 -2.53 -0.13
N GLN A 63 -2.56 -1.40 -0.66
CA GLN A 63 -3.37 -0.20 -0.82
C GLN A 63 -3.54 0.15 -2.29
N GLU A 64 -4.76 0.52 -2.67
CA GLU A 64 -5.09 1.12 -3.96
C GLU A 64 -5.94 2.37 -3.74
N ASN A 65 -5.54 3.43 -4.43
CA ASN A 65 -6.19 4.72 -4.47
C ASN A 65 -6.71 4.99 -5.89
N ILE A 66 -7.71 5.84 -5.99
CA ILE A 66 -8.16 6.43 -7.23
C ILE A 66 -8.23 7.95 -7.07
N MET A 67 -7.97 8.69 -8.14
CA MET A 67 -8.21 10.13 -8.15
C MET A 67 -9.72 10.36 -8.32
N ILE A 68 -10.32 11.10 -7.39
CA ILE A 68 -11.73 11.49 -7.48
C ILE A 68 -11.88 13.01 -7.53
N ARG A 69 -12.98 13.43 -8.15
CA ARG A 69 -13.54 14.78 -8.07
C ARG A 69 -14.98 14.64 -7.57
N THR A 70 -15.30 15.32 -6.47
CA THR A 70 -16.65 15.31 -5.87
C THR A 70 -17.45 16.52 -6.35
N GLU A 71 -18.78 16.48 -6.23
CA GLU A 71 -19.66 17.63 -6.57
C GLU A 71 -19.24 18.92 -5.85
N SER A 72 -18.77 18.82 -4.61
CA SER A 72 -18.22 19.93 -3.82
C SER A 72 -17.00 20.64 -4.46
N ASN A 73 -16.37 19.99 -5.45
CA ASN A 73 -15.18 20.45 -6.17
C ASN A 73 -15.35 20.36 -7.70
N TYR A 74 -16.54 20.02 -8.21
CA TYR A 74 -16.79 19.76 -9.64
C TYR A 74 -16.89 21.05 -10.46
N TYR A 75 -17.52 22.07 -9.89
CA TYR A 75 -17.71 23.39 -10.52
C TYR A 75 -16.60 24.40 -10.19
N ASP A 76 -15.71 24.03 -9.27
CA ASP A 76 -14.54 24.84 -8.90
C ASP A 76 -13.30 24.30 -9.62
N TYR A 77 -12.89 24.99 -10.68
CA TYR A 77 -11.69 24.64 -11.47
C TYR A 77 -10.37 24.89 -10.72
N SER A 78 -10.42 25.58 -9.58
CA SER A 78 -9.25 25.79 -8.70
C SER A 78 -9.05 24.63 -7.71
N LYS A 79 -10.06 23.78 -7.49
CA LYS A 79 -9.95 22.59 -6.64
C LYS A 79 -9.44 21.40 -7.43
N THR A 80 -8.32 20.86 -6.96
CA THR A 80 -7.57 19.79 -7.62
C THR A 80 -8.17 18.40 -7.32
N TRP A 81 -7.88 17.45 -8.20
CA TRP A 81 -8.14 16.03 -7.98
C TRP A 81 -7.50 15.58 -6.65
N ALA A 82 -8.23 14.78 -5.87
CA ALA A 82 -7.73 14.24 -4.61
C ALA A 82 -7.68 12.70 -4.65
N PRO A 83 -6.61 12.07 -4.14
CA PRO A 83 -6.56 10.62 -4.01
C PRO A 83 -7.52 10.15 -2.93
N LYS A 84 -8.37 9.17 -3.26
CA LYS A 84 -9.23 8.46 -2.32
C LYS A 84 -8.84 6.99 -2.29
N GLN A 85 -8.59 6.46 -1.10
CA GLN A 85 -8.34 5.04 -0.93
C GLN A 85 -9.62 4.24 -1.23
N ILE A 86 -9.52 3.29 -2.14
CA ILE A 86 -10.62 2.39 -2.53
C ILE A 86 -10.38 0.95 -2.09
N ARG A 87 -9.13 0.56 -1.84
CA ARG A 87 -8.80 -0.75 -1.26
C ARG A 87 -7.69 -0.62 -0.23
N ASN A 88 -7.86 -1.35 0.87
CA ASN A 88 -6.84 -1.55 1.88
C ASN A 88 -7.09 -2.90 2.55
N VAL A 89 -6.25 -3.86 2.19
CA VAL A 89 -6.33 -5.25 2.62
C VAL A 89 -4.98 -5.69 3.14
N HIS A 90 -4.98 -6.66 4.04
CA HIS A 90 -3.74 -7.19 4.59
C HIS A 90 -3.71 -8.72 4.57
N ILE A 91 -2.48 -9.25 4.51
CA ILE A 91 -2.18 -10.65 4.80
C ILE A 91 -1.25 -10.71 6.00
N ASP A 92 -1.43 -11.74 6.79
CA ASP A 92 -0.59 -12.03 7.95
C ASP A 92 0.70 -12.74 7.51
N ILE A 93 1.83 -12.35 8.11
CA ILE A 93 3.14 -12.95 7.80
C ILE A 93 3.46 -14.02 8.84
N LEU A 94 3.81 -15.22 8.38
CA LEU A 94 3.97 -16.41 9.23
C LEU A 94 5.39 -16.67 9.71
N ASP A 95 6.39 -15.95 9.19
CA ASP A 95 7.83 -16.19 9.36
C ASP A 95 8.62 -15.02 9.98
#